data_AF-K0TQD9-F1
#
_entry.id   AF-K0TQD9-F1
#
_cell.length_a   1.000
_cell.length_b   1.000
_cell.length_c   1.000
_cell.angle_alpha   90.00
_cell.angle_beta   90.00
_cell.angle_gamma   90.00
#
_symmetry.space_group_name_H-M   'P 1'
#
loop_
_entity.id
_entity.type
_entity.pdbx_description
1 polymer ?
#
loop_
_entity_poly.entity_id
_entity_poly.type
_entity_poly.pdbx_seq_one_letter_code
_entity_poly.pdbx_strand_id
1 'polypeptide(L)'
;MFQDASAFNGPLTFSDTSLVTSTSGMFNGAASFNQPITFDVSGVTGTSYMFFGATAFNQDLCQFGQYFFQITTLYRMFDNSGCSNTLATPTSATGPWCAATTCPPWHSFTGNGELRTAIKEYLAAGCTDDPKCEARSKYGGAIGDWDVSGLKDFQHLFRDGENVTPHYYTTVPGGESFNEPINWDTGSATYMYRMFSDLPAFNQPLSLDTSKVASMGFMFRNATAFNQPLSFDTSGLLGLGGMFQDASAFNGPLTFSDTSLVTSTSGMFNGAASFNQPITFDVSGVTGTSYMFFGATAFNQDLCQFGQYFFQITTLYRMFDNSGCSNTLATPTSATGPVRGPPCLGPNGDGLNSGTDSGDCHALALTGIDESFGDRPRLPCPGHEAESSGDRHIPNNPRQGVDHSGTGLASRALAARPNHLGTSVP
;
A
#
# COMPACT_ATOMS: atom_id res chain seq x y z
N MET A 1 29.01 -17.90 -8.60
CA MET A 1 27.89 -18.86 -8.41
C MET A 1 27.82 -19.85 -9.56
N PHE A 2 27.76 -19.36 -10.81
CA PHE A 2 27.70 -20.17 -12.03
C PHE A 2 29.01 -20.14 -12.82
N GLN A 3 30.13 -19.98 -12.10
CA GLN A 3 31.44 -19.91 -12.73
C GLN A 3 31.74 -21.24 -13.43
N ASP A 4 32.21 -21.16 -14.68
CA ASP A 4 32.53 -22.27 -15.59
C ASP A 4 31.36 -23.22 -15.89
N ALA A 5 30.13 -22.82 -15.54
CA ALA A 5 28.91 -23.55 -15.88
C ALA A 5 28.55 -23.31 -17.37
N SER A 6 29.39 -23.80 -18.27
CA SER A 6 29.34 -23.49 -19.72
C SER A 6 28.00 -23.79 -20.40
N ALA A 7 27.24 -24.77 -19.90
CA ALA A 7 25.92 -25.15 -20.42
C ALA A 7 24.73 -24.47 -19.69
N PHE A 8 24.99 -23.69 -18.63
CA PHE A 8 23.92 -23.07 -17.86
C PHE A 8 23.22 -21.96 -18.64
N ASN A 9 21.89 -22.04 -18.74
CA ASN A 9 21.03 -21.00 -19.31
C ASN A 9 19.63 -21.01 -18.64
N GLY A 10 19.55 -21.46 -17.39
CA GLY A 10 18.29 -21.53 -16.65
C GLY A 10 17.88 -20.16 -16.09
N PRO A 11 16.58 -19.93 -15.84
CA PRO A 11 16.10 -18.69 -15.25
C PRO A 11 16.69 -18.45 -13.86
N LEU A 12 16.91 -17.19 -13.52
CA LEU A 12 17.38 -16.77 -12.22
C LEU A 12 16.20 -16.56 -11.29
N THR A 13 16.15 -17.31 -10.19
CA THR A 13 15.14 -17.17 -9.14
C THR A 13 15.84 -17.01 -7.80
N PHE A 14 15.77 -15.80 -7.25
CA PHE A 14 16.33 -15.45 -5.95
C PHE A 14 15.24 -14.79 -5.12
N SER A 15 15.14 -15.16 -3.84
CA SER A 15 14.09 -14.64 -2.96
C SER A 15 14.44 -13.27 -2.35
N ASP A 16 15.72 -12.98 -2.14
CA ASP A 16 16.24 -11.70 -1.66
C ASP A 16 17.73 -11.57 -2.02
N THR A 17 18.10 -10.50 -2.74
CA THR A 17 19.50 -10.18 -3.07
C THR A 17 19.93 -8.79 -2.58
N SER A 18 19.13 -8.14 -1.75
CA SER A 18 19.39 -6.77 -1.25
C SER A 18 20.71 -6.63 -0.47
N LEU A 19 21.16 -7.72 0.15
CA LEU A 19 22.42 -7.78 0.90
C LEU A 19 23.65 -8.19 0.05
N VAL A 20 23.46 -8.49 -1.24
CA VAL A 20 24.55 -8.93 -2.11
C VAL A 20 25.42 -7.74 -2.48
N THR A 21 26.65 -7.73 -1.95
CA THR A 21 27.61 -6.64 -2.22
C THR A 21 28.55 -6.91 -3.40
N SER A 22 28.61 -8.15 -3.88
CA SER A 22 29.47 -8.54 -5.01
C SER A 22 28.84 -9.62 -5.87
N THR A 23 28.78 -9.37 -7.17
CA THR A 23 28.43 -10.32 -8.22
C THR A 23 29.65 -10.71 -9.05
N SER A 24 30.86 -10.42 -8.53
CA SER A 24 32.10 -10.67 -9.25
C SER A 24 32.24 -12.15 -9.62
N GLY A 25 32.57 -12.40 -10.90
CA GLY A 25 32.71 -13.75 -11.44
C GLY A 25 31.44 -14.60 -11.45
N MET A 26 30.26 -14.03 -11.18
CA MET A 26 29.03 -14.81 -11.00
C MET A 26 28.71 -15.74 -12.17
N PHE A 27 28.94 -15.27 -13.41
CA PHE A 27 28.73 -16.00 -14.67
C PHE A 27 30.02 -16.11 -15.51
N ASN A 28 31.19 -16.01 -14.87
CA ASN A 28 32.47 -16.15 -15.57
C ASN A 28 32.55 -17.55 -16.22
N GLY A 29 32.76 -17.65 -17.52
CA GLY A 29 32.83 -18.91 -18.25
C GLY A 29 31.48 -19.61 -18.48
N ALA A 30 30.35 -18.97 -18.13
CA ALA A 30 29.01 -19.47 -18.42
C ALA A 30 28.64 -19.23 -19.89
N ALA A 31 29.31 -19.94 -20.80
CA ALA A 31 29.29 -19.70 -22.24
C ALA A 31 27.89 -19.63 -22.88
N SER A 32 26.93 -20.43 -22.40
CA SER A 32 25.56 -20.51 -22.93
C SER A 32 24.55 -19.59 -22.24
N PHE A 33 24.94 -18.87 -21.19
CA PHE A 33 24.01 -18.07 -20.40
C PHE A 33 23.57 -16.82 -21.15
N ASN A 34 22.26 -16.61 -21.29
CA ASN A 34 21.68 -15.40 -21.90
C ASN A 34 20.30 -15.06 -21.32
N GLN A 35 20.08 -15.33 -20.04
CA GLN A 35 18.82 -14.97 -19.37
C GLN A 35 18.88 -13.51 -18.88
N PRO A 36 17.74 -12.80 -18.81
CA PRO A 36 17.66 -11.50 -18.18
C PRO A 36 18.16 -11.52 -16.74
N ILE A 37 18.81 -10.43 -16.31
CA ILE A 37 19.18 -10.24 -14.91
C ILE A 37 17.98 -9.63 -14.18
N THR A 38 17.35 -10.44 -13.31
CA THR A 38 16.08 -10.12 -12.64
C THR A 38 16.20 -9.89 -11.14
N PHE A 39 17.41 -10.00 -10.59
CA PHE A 39 17.66 -9.82 -9.16
C PHE A 39 18.11 -8.39 -8.84
N ASP A 40 17.88 -7.96 -7.60
CA ASP A 40 18.26 -6.64 -7.12
C ASP A 40 19.79 -6.46 -7.13
N VAL A 41 20.25 -5.40 -7.79
CA VAL A 41 21.67 -4.99 -7.89
C VAL A 41 21.99 -3.75 -7.06
N SER A 42 21.03 -3.25 -6.27
CA SER A 42 21.15 -2.01 -5.48
C SER A 42 22.23 -2.04 -4.41
N GLY A 43 22.57 -3.22 -3.89
CA GLY A 43 23.66 -3.40 -2.93
C GLY A 43 25.03 -3.67 -3.58
N VAL A 44 25.07 -3.90 -4.89
CA VAL A 44 26.27 -4.42 -5.56
C VAL A 44 27.32 -3.32 -5.71
N THR A 45 28.50 -3.58 -5.14
CA THR A 45 29.68 -2.73 -5.23
C THR A 45 30.81 -3.37 -6.06
N GLY A 46 30.72 -4.68 -6.34
CA GLY A 46 31.73 -5.39 -7.13
C GLY A 46 31.17 -6.28 -8.22
N THR A 47 31.54 -6.01 -9.46
CA THR A 47 31.02 -6.66 -10.67
C THR A 47 32.14 -7.22 -11.55
N SER A 48 33.36 -7.32 -11.02
CA SER A 48 34.54 -7.72 -11.78
C SER A 48 34.37 -9.13 -12.36
N TYR A 49 34.66 -9.29 -13.65
CA TYR A 49 34.52 -10.55 -14.40
C TYR A 49 33.13 -11.18 -14.39
N MET A 50 32.08 -10.43 -14.02
CA MET A 50 30.75 -11.02 -13.83
C MET A 50 30.28 -11.86 -15.03
N PHE A 51 30.52 -11.39 -16.27
CA PHE A 51 30.16 -12.06 -17.52
C PHE A 51 31.37 -12.40 -18.39
N PHE A 52 32.57 -12.47 -17.81
CA PHE A 52 33.79 -12.80 -18.55
C PHE A 52 33.62 -14.14 -19.26
N GLY A 53 33.82 -14.20 -20.58
CA GLY A 53 33.69 -15.46 -21.33
C GLY A 53 32.25 -16.01 -21.46
N ALA A 54 31.22 -15.25 -21.05
CA ALA A 54 29.83 -15.62 -21.27
C ALA A 54 29.43 -15.31 -22.74
N THR A 55 29.86 -16.18 -23.66
CA THR A 55 29.85 -15.92 -25.11
C THR A 55 28.45 -15.74 -25.73
N ALA A 56 27.40 -16.25 -25.10
CA ALA A 56 26.02 -16.07 -25.54
C ALA A 56 25.32 -14.86 -24.91
N PHE A 57 25.90 -14.26 -23.87
CA PHE A 57 25.23 -13.25 -23.06
C PHE A 57 25.17 -11.90 -23.79
N ASN A 58 23.96 -11.42 -24.09
CA ASN A 58 23.72 -10.14 -24.72
C ASN A 58 22.40 -9.53 -24.26
N GLN A 59 22.33 -9.16 -22.98
CA GLN A 59 21.13 -8.59 -22.36
C GLN A 59 21.30 -7.09 -22.07
N ASP A 60 20.18 -6.40 -21.89
CA ASP A 60 20.17 -5.03 -21.38
C ASP A 60 20.59 -5.03 -19.90
N LEU A 61 21.62 -4.24 -19.59
CA LEU A 61 22.16 -4.08 -18.24
C LEU A 61 22.08 -2.63 -17.72
N CYS A 62 21.20 -1.80 -18.26
CA CYS A 62 21.05 -0.40 -17.80
C CYS A 62 20.75 -0.26 -16.30
N GLN A 63 20.16 -1.28 -15.66
CA GLN A 63 20.01 -1.35 -14.20
C GLN A 63 21.32 -1.26 -13.42
N PHE A 64 22.45 -1.75 -13.97
CA PHE A 64 23.76 -1.57 -13.33
C PHE A 64 24.26 -0.11 -13.46
N GLY A 65 23.79 0.60 -14.49
CA GLY A 65 24.07 2.02 -14.70
C GLY A 65 23.54 2.91 -13.59
N GLN A 66 22.36 2.61 -13.05
CA GLN A 66 21.78 3.28 -11.88
C GLN A 66 22.74 3.32 -10.70
N TYR A 67 23.42 2.21 -10.45
CA TYR A 67 24.31 2.03 -9.32
C TYR A 67 25.79 2.20 -9.71
N PHE A 68 26.09 2.79 -10.87
CA PHE A 68 27.47 2.91 -11.35
C PHE A 68 28.41 3.58 -10.34
N PHE A 69 27.95 4.63 -9.65
CA PHE A 69 28.79 5.39 -8.72
C PHE A 69 29.12 4.66 -7.41
N GLN A 70 28.39 3.61 -7.04
CA GLN A 70 28.73 2.75 -5.88
C GLN A 70 29.55 1.52 -6.27
N ILE A 71 29.65 1.20 -7.57
CA ILE A 71 30.52 0.11 -8.04
C ILE A 71 31.97 0.52 -7.85
N THR A 72 32.63 -0.10 -6.88
CA THR A 72 34.04 0.14 -6.55
C THR A 72 34.97 -0.79 -7.32
N THR A 73 34.49 -1.95 -7.79
CA THR A 73 35.31 -2.92 -8.54
C THR A 73 34.63 -3.35 -9.84
N LEU A 74 34.95 -2.61 -10.92
CA LEU A 74 34.49 -2.88 -12.29
C LEU A 74 35.69 -3.21 -13.18
N TYR A 75 36.03 -4.49 -13.29
CA TYR A 75 37.16 -4.95 -14.09
C TYR A 75 36.76 -6.10 -15.01
N ARG A 76 37.03 -5.97 -16.32
CA ARG A 76 36.81 -7.01 -17.35
C ARG A 76 35.45 -7.70 -17.27
N MET A 77 34.39 -6.95 -16.97
CA MET A 77 33.05 -7.49 -16.76
C MET A 77 32.51 -8.21 -18.00
N PHE A 78 32.83 -7.71 -19.21
CA PHE A 78 32.30 -8.18 -20.49
C PHE A 78 33.35 -8.75 -21.44
N ASP A 79 34.62 -8.86 -21.02
CA ASP A 79 35.68 -9.38 -21.88
C ASP A 79 35.32 -10.80 -22.35
N ASN A 80 35.43 -11.04 -23.67
CA ASN A 80 35.07 -12.30 -24.32
C ASN A 80 33.61 -12.76 -24.11
N SER A 81 32.70 -11.84 -23.76
CA SER A 81 31.26 -12.11 -23.69
C SER A 81 30.57 -11.89 -25.05
N GLY A 82 29.29 -12.27 -25.14
CA GLY A 82 28.43 -12.04 -26.31
C GLY A 82 27.88 -10.61 -26.43
N CYS A 83 28.23 -9.71 -25.52
CA CYS A 83 27.70 -8.36 -25.49
C CYS A 83 28.04 -7.60 -26.77
N SER A 84 27.04 -6.99 -27.42
CA SER A 84 27.23 -6.23 -28.67
C SER A 84 28.26 -5.10 -28.55
N ASN A 85 28.46 -4.58 -27.33
CA ASN A 85 29.43 -3.53 -27.01
C ASN A 85 30.69 -4.12 -26.36
N THR A 86 31.52 -4.82 -27.14
CA THR A 86 32.69 -5.57 -26.64
C THR A 86 33.89 -4.71 -26.23
N LEU A 87 33.83 -3.38 -26.34
CA LEU A 87 35.04 -2.55 -26.39
C LEU A 87 35.54 -1.99 -25.05
N ALA A 88 34.79 -2.02 -23.96
CA ALA A 88 35.33 -1.72 -22.63
C ALA A 88 34.32 -2.04 -21.53
N THR A 89 34.83 -2.29 -20.32
CA THR A 89 34.09 -2.05 -19.07
C THR A 89 33.34 -0.71 -19.14
N PRO A 90 32.08 -0.64 -18.69
CA PRO A 90 31.32 0.61 -18.61
C PRO A 90 32.14 1.72 -17.96
N THR A 91 32.09 2.92 -18.52
CA THR A 91 32.86 4.09 -18.03
C THR A 91 31.99 5.17 -17.42
N SER A 92 30.67 5.05 -17.53
CA SER A 92 29.68 5.95 -16.94
C SER A 92 28.40 5.20 -16.56
N ALA A 93 27.54 5.88 -15.80
CA ALA A 93 26.18 5.42 -15.52
C ALA A 93 25.36 5.17 -16.81
N THR A 94 25.61 5.94 -17.87
CA THR A 94 24.91 5.82 -19.16
C THR A 94 25.49 4.73 -20.08
N GLY A 95 26.51 4.00 -19.65
CA GLY A 95 27.03 2.83 -20.36
C GLY A 95 28.24 3.10 -21.25
N PRO A 96 28.55 2.18 -22.17
CA PRO A 96 27.71 1.08 -22.65
C PRO A 96 27.49 -0.04 -21.61
N TRP A 97 26.28 -0.59 -21.56
CA TRP A 97 25.88 -1.69 -20.66
C TRP A 97 25.38 -2.88 -21.48
N CYS A 98 26.34 -3.68 -21.97
CA CYS A 98 26.12 -4.88 -22.79
C CYS A 98 25.28 -4.62 -24.05
N ALA A 99 24.01 -5.04 -24.13
CA ALA A 99 23.16 -4.82 -25.29
C ALA A 99 22.75 -3.34 -25.49
N ALA A 100 22.82 -2.52 -24.44
CA ALA A 100 22.48 -1.10 -24.48
C ALA A 100 23.71 -0.23 -24.79
N THR A 101 23.69 0.48 -25.93
CA THR A 101 24.77 1.41 -26.34
C THR A 101 24.81 2.70 -25.53
N THR A 102 23.63 3.16 -25.09
CA THR A 102 23.45 4.34 -24.23
C THR A 102 22.22 4.10 -23.37
N CYS A 103 22.39 4.05 -22.07
CA CYS A 103 21.28 4.02 -21.12
C CYS A 103 20.73 5.43 -20.92
N PRO A 104 19.40 5.58 -20.72
CA PRO A 104 18.81 6.84 -20.33
C PRO A 104 19.57 7.45 -19.13
N PRO A 105 19.86 8.76 -19.12
CA PRO A 105 20.36 9.42 -17.93
C PRO A 105 19.40 9.16 -16.77
N TRP A 106 19.98 8.73 -15.66
CA TRP A 106 19.21 8.39 -14.49
C TRP A 106 18.57 9.66 -13.91
N HIS A 107 17.26 9.62 -13.68
CA HIS A 107 16.49 10.76 -13.19
C HIS A 107 15.80 10.37 -11.89
N SER A 108 16.30 10.95 -10.80
CA SER A 108 15.71 10.81 -9.47
C SER A 108 14.71 11.93 -9.27
N PHE A 109 13.45 11.58 -9.05
CA PHE A 109 12.41 12.56 -8.77
C PHE A 109 12.55 13.06 -7.34
N THR A 110 12.64 14.39 -7.18
CA THR A 110 12.86 15.00 -5.86
C THR A 110 11.62 15.71 -5.31
N GLY A 111 10.60 15.94 -6.15
CA GLY A 111 9.33 16.51 -5.73
C GLY A 111 8.11 15.99 -6.51
N ASN A 112 6.95 16.02 -5.85
CA ASN A 112 5.65 15.63 -6.44
C ASN A 112 5.35 16.37 -7.75
N GLY A 113 5.62 17.69 -7.81
CA GLY A 113 5.37 18.50 -9.01
C GLY A 113 6.24 18.11 -10.19
N GLU A 114 7.49 17.70 -9.95
CA GLU A 114 8.40 17.18 -10.99
C GLU A 114 7.87 15.86 -11.54
N LEU A 115 7.51 14.93 -10.66
CA LEU A 115 6.93 13.63 -11.04
C LEU A 115 5.62 13.82 -11.83
N ARG A 116 4.71 14.68 -11.35
CA ARG A 116 3.45 14.98 -12.06
C ARG A 116 3.67 15.59 -13.43
N THR A 117 4.68 16.43 -13.58
CA THR A 117 5.06 17.00 -14.89
C THR A 117 5.57 15.92 -15.82
N ALA A 118 6.44 15.03 -15.32
CA ALA A 118 6.95 13.92 -16.11
C ALA A 118 5.85 12.95 -16.55
N ILE A 119 4.92 12.59 -15.64
CA ILE A 119 3.76 11.74 -15.96
C ILE A 119 2.94 12.37 -17.10
N LYS A 120 2.65 13.67 -17.00
CA LYS A 120 1.90 14.41 -18.04
C LYS A 120 2.63 14.38 -19.38
N GLU A 121 3.92 14.67 -19.40
CA GLU A 121 4.71 14.66 -20.63
C GLU A 121 4.79 13.25 -21.24
N TYR A 122 5.04 12.23 -20.42
CA TYR A 122 5.16 10.83 -20.84
C TYR A 122 3.87 10.31 -21.47
N LEU A 123 2.72 10.54 -20.81
CA LEU A 123 1.42 10.06 -21.29
C LEU A 123 0.91 10.86 -22.48
N ALA A 124 1.09 12.18 -22.50
CA ALA A 124 0.68 13.01 -23.63
C ALA A 124 1.50 12.70 -24.91
N ALA A 125 2.76 12.28 -24.76
CA ALA A 125 3.61 11.86 -25.87
C ALA A 125 3.34 10.41 -26.35
N GLY A 126 2.46 9.66 -25.67
CA GLY A 126 2.17 8.27 -26.04
C GLY A 126 3.36 7.32 -25.83
N CYS A 127 4.23 7.60 -24.84
CA CYS A 127 5.45 6.84 -24.63
C CYS A 127 5.24 5.38 -24.19
N THR A 128 4.01 4.98 -23.85
CA THR A 128 3.67 3.64 -23.36
C THR A 128 4.17 2.53 -24.27
N ASP A 129 4.03 2.69 -25.59
CA ASP A 129 4.41 1.67 -26.58
C ASP A 129 5.60 2.10 -27.48
N ASP A 130 6.19 3.27 -27.23
CA ASP A 130 7.30 3.79 -28.04
C ASP A 130 8.62 3.84 -27.25
N PRO A 131 9.55 2.89 -27.45
CA PRO A 131 10.86 2.89 -26.80
C PRO A 131 11.75 4.06 -27.22
N LYS A 132 11.43 4.76 -28.32
CA LYS A 132 12.17 5.94 -28.81
C LYS A 132 11.58 7.25 -28.32
N CYS A 133 10.54 7.21 -27.48
CA CYS A 133 9.91 8.40 -26.95
C CYS A 133 10.91 9.28 -26.19
N GLU A 134 10.90 10.60 -26.45
CA GLU A 134 11.83 11.53 -25.82
C GLU A 134 11.71 11.55 -24.29
N ALA A 135 10.49 11.41 -23.76
CA ALA A 135 10.28 11.40 -22.31
C ALA A 135 10.94 10.18 -21.63
N ARG A 136 11.04 9.02 -22.32
CA ARG A 136 11.80 7.86 -21.82
C ARG A 136 13.28 8.20 -21.69
N SER A 137 13.84 8.91 -22.65
CA SER A 137 15.23 9.37 -22.60
C SER A 137 15.45 10.45 -21.53
N LYS A 138 14.42 11.27 -21.26
CA LYS A 138 14.49 12.35 -20.28
C LYS A 138 14.38 11.88 -18.84
N TYR A 139 13.54 10.88 -18.57
CA TYR A 139 13.13 10.49 -17.21
C TYR A 139 13.62 9.11 -16.76
N GLY A 140 14.50 8.47 -17.52
CA GLY A 140 15.13 7.22 -17.08
C GLY A 140 14.41 5.94 -17.53
N GLY A 141 13.63 5.98 -18.62
CA GLY A 141 12.98 4.79 -19.20
C GLY A 141 11.46 4.81 -19.12
N ALA A 142 10.86 3.62 -19.02
CA ALA A 142 9.42 3.49 -18.85
C ALA A 142 9.00 4.07 -17.50
N ILE A 143 7.74 4.51 -17.40
CA ILE A 143 7.22 5.13 -16.17
C ILE A 143 7.35 4.25 -14.93
N GLY A 144 7.27 2.92 -15.09
CA GLY A 144 7.44 1.96 -14.00
C GLY A 144 8.86 1.84 -13.45
N ASP A 145 9.86 2.31 -14.20
CA ASP A 145 11.29 2.21 -13.87
C ASP A 145 11.85 3.51 -13.25
N TRP A 146 11.00 4.51 -13.10
CA TRP A 146 11.39 5.82 -12.57
C TRP A 146 11.80 5.75 -11.11
N ASP A 147 12.89 6.44 -10.78
CA ASP A 147 13.33 6.54 -9.39
C ASP A 147 12.51 7.56 -8.61
N VAL A 148 11.68 7.01 -7.73
CA VAL A 148 10.85 7.76 -6.79
C VAL A 148 11.20 7.46 -5.34
N SER A 149 12.31 6.74 -5.08
CA SER A 149 12.71 6.27 -3.74
C SER A 149 12.92 7.40 -2.73
N GLY A 150 13.28 8.60 -3.21
CA GLY A 150 13.42 9.81 -2.40
C GLY A 150 12.12 10.58 -2.14
N LEU A 151 11.01 10.24 -2.81
CA LEU A 151 9.76 11.00 -2.72
C LEU A 151 8.94 10.62 -1.49
N LYS A 152 8.35 11.64 -0.87
CA LYS A 152 7.39 11.49 0.25
C LYS A 152 5.94 11.70 -0.17
N ASP A 153 5.72 12.47 -1.23
CA ASP A 153 4.40 12.93 -1.64
C ASP A 153 4.03 12.39 -3.03
N PHE A 154 3.11 11.44 -3.05
CA PHE A 154 2.53 10.81 -4.23
C PHE A 154 1.06 11.22 -4.43
N GLN A 155 0.65 12.38 -3.91
CA GLN A 155 -0.72 12.83 -4.07
C GLN A 155 -1.01 13.23 -5.53
N HIS A 156 -2.21 12.90 -6.01
CA HIS A 156 -2.78 13.42 -7.27
C HIS A 156 -1.94 13.20 -8.55
N LEU A 157 -1.14 12.13 -8.62
CA LEU A 157 -0.15 11.94 -9.68
C LEU A 157 -0.69 12.03 -11.11
N PHE A 158 -1.83 11.38 -11.36
CA PHE A 158 -2.43 11.28 -12.70
C PHE A 158 -3.59 12.25 -12.92
N ARG A 159 -3.71 13.31 -12.10
CA ARG A 159 -4.84 14.25 -12.20
C ARG A 159 -4.45 15.54 -12.89
N ASP A 160 -5.31 15.97 -13.81
CA ASP A 160 -5.20 17.29 -14.41
C ASP A 160 -5.84 18.36 -13.52
N GLY A 161 -5.18 19.52 -13.40
CA GLY A 161 -5.55 20.61 -12.49
C GLY A 161 -4.74 20.69 -11.20
N GLU A 162 -4.01 21.80 -11.00
CA GLU A 162 -3.35 22.11 -9.73
C GLU A 162 -4.17 23.02 -8.82
N ASN A 163 -5.17 23.70 -9.34
CA ASN A 163 -6.11 24.53 -8.59
C ASN A 163 -7.29 24.90 -9.51
N VAL A 164 -8.45 25.16 -8.88
CA VAL A 164 -9.67 25.79 -9.41
C VAL A 164 -10.88 24.85 -9.68
N THR A 165 -11.74 24.79 -8.66
CA THR A 165 -13.12 24.24 -8.52
C THR A 165 -13.29 22.74 -8.20
N PRO A 166 -14.24 22.36 -7.30
CA PRO A 166 -14.16 21.10 -6.55
C PRO A 166 -14.84 19.89 -7.21
N HIS A 167 -15.38 19.97 -8.44
CA HIS A 167 -16.42 19.00 -8.85
C HIS A 167 -16.20 18.24 -10.16
N TYR A 168 -15.17 18.54 -10.96
CA TYR A 168 -14.85 17.70 -12.13
C TYR A 168 -13.34 17.69 -12.36
N TYR A 169 -12.67 16.69 -11.79
CA TYR A 169 -11.29 16.42 -12.13
C TYR A 169 -11.28 15.32 -13.18
N THR A 170 -10.52 15.55 -14.24
CA THR A 170 -10.23 14.53 -15.26
C THR A 170 -8.80 14.03 -15.06
N THR A 171 -8.55 12.82 -15.55
CA THR A 171 -7.18 12.29 -15.63
C THR A 171 -6.34 13.12 -16.60
N VAL A 172 -5.02 13.06 -16.47
CA VAL A 172 -4.10 13.69 -17.43
C VAL A 172 -4.29 13.09 -18.82
N PRO A 173 -4.05 13.84 -19.92
CA PRO A 173 -4.12 13.28 -21.27
C PRO A 173 -3.31 11.98 -21.39
N GLY A 174 -3.93 10.92 -21.92
CA GLY A 174 -3.36 9.57 -21.99
C GLY A 174 -3.59 8.69 -20.74
N GLY A 175 -3.97 9.28 -19.60
CA GLY A 175 -4.28 8.56 -18.37
C GLY A 175 -5.50 7.64 -18.45
N GLU A 176 -6.48 7.96 -19.30
CA GLU A 176 -7.67 7.14 -19.57
C GLU A 176 -7.30 5.71 -20.02
N SER A 177 -6.20 5.57 -20.77
CA SER A 177 -5.70 4.30 -21.31
C SER A 177 -4.48 3.76 -20.55
N PHE A 178 -4.04 4.42 -19.49
CA PHE A 178 -2.81 4.05 -18.78
C PHE A 178 -2.97 2.72 -18.05
N ASN A 179 -2.10 1.76 -18.37
CA ASN A 179 -2.09 0.43 -17.78
C ASN A 179 -0.69 -0.22 -17.80
N GLU A 180 0.38 0.57 -17.69
CA GLU A 180 1.75 0.02 -17.59
C GLU A 180 2.09 -0.42 -16.15
N PRO A 181 2.96 -1.43 -15.99
CA PRO A 181 3.44 -1.84 -14.66
C PRO A 181 4.12 -0.68 -13.92
N ILE A 182 3.93 -0.62 -12.59
CA ILE A 182 4.57 0.34 -11.70
C ILE A 182 5.39 -0.44 -10.67
N ASN A 183 6.72 -0.34 -10.77
CA ASN A 183 7.69 -1.03 -9.89
C ASN A 183 8.46 -0.02 -9.03
N TRP A 184 7.73 0.90 -8.41
CA TRP A 184 8.29 2.00 -7.65
C TRP A 184 8.68 1.61 -6.23
N ASP A 185 9.86 2.04 -5.77
CA ASP A 185 10.21 2.04 -4.35
C ASP A 185 9.46 3.19 -3.64
N THR A 186 8.41 2.84 -2.90
CA THR A 186 7.63 3.81 -2.11
C THR A 186 7.98 3.80 -0.62
N GLY A 187 9.12 3.24 -0.21
CA GLY A 187 9.51 3.12 1.20
C GLY A 187 9.71 4.45 1.94
N SER A 188 9.81 5.56 1.21
CA SER A 188 9.87 6.93 1.76
C SER A 188 8.51 7.65 1.78
N ALA A 189 7.46 7.07 1.18
CA ALA A 189 6.17 7.72 1.00
C ALA A 189 5.47 8.02 2.34
N THR A 190 4.96 9.24 2.47
CA THR A 190 4.11 9.68 3.58
C THR A 190 2.69 10.03 3.15
N TYR A 191 2.47 10.36 1.86
CA TYR A 191 1.15 10.71 1.33
C TYR A 191 0.89 10.04 -0.02
N MET A 192 -0.23 9.32 -0.16
CA MET A 192 -0.68 8.67 -1.40
C MET A 192 -2.16 8.98 -1.73
N TYR A 193 -2.66 10.11 -1.22
CA TYR A 193 -4.04 10.56 -1.47
C TYR A 193 -4.31 10.71 -2.98
N ARG A 194 -5.31 9.99 -3.50
CA ARG A 194 -5.68 9.99 -4.93
C ARG A 194 -4.52 9.64 -5.88
N MET A 195 -3.57 8.81 -5.45
CA MET A 195 -2.41 8.44 -6.26
C MET A 195 -2.80 7.83 -7.61
N PHE A 196 -3.78 6.92 -7.65
CA PHE A 196 -4.30 6.24 -8.85
C PHE A 196 -5.79 6.59 -9.14
N SER A 197 -6.22 7.77 -8.70
CA SER A 197 -7.60 8.24 -8.93
C SER A 197 -7.81 8.58 -10.39
N ASP A 198 -9.00 8.24 -10.90
CA ASP A 198 -9.48 8.57 -12.24
C ASP A 198 -8.66 7.86 -13.35
N LEU A 199 -8.20 6.61 -13.12
CA LEU A 199 -7.50 5.76 -14.10
C LEU A 199 -8.36 4.56 -14.53
N PRO A 200 -9.31 4.73 -15.47
CA PRO A 200 -10.33 3.72 -15.75
C PRO A 200 -9.78 2.43 -16.36
N ALA A 201 -8.66 2.46 -17.10
CA ALA A 201 -8.04 1.28 -17.69
C ALA A 201 -6.99 0.58 -16.79
N PHE A 202 -6.59 1.20 -15.69
CA PHE A 202 -5.48 0.71 -14.87
C PHE A 202 -5.88 -0.55 -14.09
N ASN A 203 -5.13 -1.63 -14.29
CA ASN A 203 -5.36 -2.93 -13.66
C ASN A 203 -4.06 -3.74 -13.52
N GLN A 204 -2.94 -3.08 -13.21
CA GLN A 204 -1.66 -3.75 -12.99
C GLN A 204 -1.48 -4.18 -11.52
N PRO A 205 -0.81 -5.31 -11.25
CA PRO A 205 -0.47 -5.68 -9.89
C PRO A 205 0.42 -4.61 -9.25
N LEU A 206 0.20 -4.35 -7.97
CA LEU A 206 0.90 -3.32 -7.20
C LEU A 206 1.60 -3.91 -5.98
N SER A 207 2.86 -3.53 -5.78
CA SER A 207 3.64 -3.85 -4.59
C SER A 207 4.20 -2.54 -4.02
N LEU A 208 3.45 -1.92 -3.11
CA LEU A 208 3.79 -0.61 -2.54
C LEU A 208 4.11 -0.76 -1.06
N ASP A 209 5.23 -0.21 -0.61
CA ASP A 209 5.49 -0.01 0.82
C ASP A 209 4.64 1.17 1.31
N THR A 210 3.78 0.88 2.30
CA THR A 210 2.83 1.82 2.91
C THR A 210 3.10 2.06 4.40
N SER A 211 4.17 1.49 4.95
CA SER A 211 4.49 1.48 6.39
C SER A 211 4.68 2.88 7.01
N LYS A 212 4.98 3.90 6.20
CA LYS A 212 5.16 5.29 6.63
C LYS A 212 4.06 6.23 6.14
N VAL A 213 3.07 5.71 5.42
CA VAL A 213 2.02 6.52 4.80
C VAL A 213 1.00 6.94 5.86
N ALA A 214 0.67 8.23 5.88
CA ALA A 214 -0.31 8.83 6.78
C ALA A 214 -1.68 9.09 6.10
N SER A 215 -1.75 9.04 4.77
CA SER A 215 -2.98 9.29 4.01
C SER A 215 -3.05 8.54 2.69
N MET A 216 -4.10 7.73 2.50
CA MET A 216 -4.40 6.94 1.29
C MET A 216 -5.85 7.12 0.80
N GLY A 217 -6.53 8.19 1.23
CA GLY A 217 -7.90 8.45 0.83
C GLY A 217 -8.06 8.56 -0.69
N PHE A 218 -9.16 8.01 -1.22
CA PHE A 218 -9.50 8.02 -2.64
C PHE A 218 -8.42 7.49 -3.60
N MET A 219 -7.53 6.61 -3.13
CA MET A 219 -6.38 6.14 -3.90
C MET A 219 -6.74 5.55 -5.27
N PHE A 220 -7.82 4.75 -5.35
CA PHE A 220 -8.31 4.07 -6.56
C PHE A 220 -9.69 4.56 -6.99
N ARG A 221 -10.07 5.79 -6.61
CA ARG A 221 -11.38 6.34 -7.00
C ARG A 221 -11.52 6.34 -8.53
N ASN A 222 -12.64 5.89 -9.07
CA ASN A 222 -12.90 5.79 -10.53
C ASN A 222 -11.91 4.90 -11.31
N ALA A 223 -11.11 4.04 -10.64
CA ALA A 223 -10.28 3.05 -11.32
C ALA A 223 -11.15 1.84 -11.72
N THR A 224 -12.02 2.03 -12.71
CA THR A 224 -13.14 1.13 -13.00
C THR A 224 -12.73 -0.28 -13.42
N ALA A 225 -11.57 -0.46 -14.05
CA ALA A 225 -11.03 -1.79 -14.40
C ALA A 225 -10.18 -2.44 -13.29
N PHE A 226 -9.82 -1.71 -12.23
CA PHE A 226 -8.87 -2.19 -11.23
C PHE A 226 -9.46 -3.35 -10.42
N ASN A 227 -8.81 -4.51 -10.45
CA ASN A 227 -9.24 -5.72 -9.76
C ASN A 227 -8.04 -6.60 -9.36
N GLN A 228 -7.01 -6.00 -8.77
CA GLN A 228 -5.83 -6.71 -8.31
C GLN A 228 -5.88 -6.97 -6.81
N PRO A 229 -5.24 -8.05 -6.32
CA PRO A 229 -5.05 -8.25 -4.89
C PRO A 229 -4.20 -7.11 -4.30
N LEU A 230 -4.53 -6.67 -3.10
CA LEU A 230 -3.86 -5.57 -2.40
C LEU A 230 -3.57 -5.95 -0.94
N SER A 231 -2.39 -5.56 -0.48
CA SER A 231 -1.97 -5.67 0.92
C SER A 231 -1.31 -4.36 1.33
N PHE A 232 -1.83 -3.72 2.37
CA PHE A 232 -1.31 -2.45 2.86
C PHE A 232 -0.99 -2.50 4.34
N ASP A 233 0.08 -1.80 4.74
CA ASP A 233 0.31 -1.45 6.12
C ASP A 233 -0.52 -0.21 6.46
N THR A 234 -1.49 -0.37 7.35
CA THR A 234 -2.42 0.71 7.74
C THR A 234 -2.25 1.17 9.17
N SER A 235 -1.20 0.68 9.86
CA SER A 235 -0.96 0.92 11.28
C SER A 235 -0.80 2.42 11.63
N GLY A 236 -0.44 3.26 10.66
CA GLY A 236 -0.35 4.71 10.79
C GLY A 236 -1.52 5.53 10.21
N LEU A 237 -2.57 4.91 9.66
CA LEU A 237 -3.64 5.61 8.94
C LEU A 237 -4.82 6.00 9.83
N LEU A 238 -5.29 7.24 9.68
CA LEU A 238 -6.50 7.74 10.37
C LEU A 238 -7.80 7.55 9.58
N GLY A 239 -7.71 7.33 8.26
CA GLY A 239 -8.89 7.23 7.40
C GLY A 239 -8.61 6.57 6.04
N LEU A 240 -9.57 5.75 5.60
CA LEU A 240 -9.57 5.01 4.33
C LEU A 240 -10.72 5.47 3.41
N GLY A 241 -11.24 6.67 3.66
CA GLY A 241 -12.41 7.21 2.98
C GLY A 241 -12.26 7.23 1.45
N GLY A 242 -13.28 6.73 0.76
CA GLY A 242 -13.38 6.74 -0.70
C GLY A 242 -12.33 5.93 -1.45
N MET A 243 -11.53 5.10 -0.77
CA MET A 243 -10.36 4.43 -1.36
C MET A 243 -10.65 3.71 -2.69
N PHE A 244 -11.79 3.02 -2.79
CA PHE A 244 -12.27 2.31 -3.98
C PHE A 244 -13.61 2.87 -4.49
N GLN A 245 -13.87 4.15 -4.23
CA GLN A 245 -15.09 4.79 -4.72
C GLN A 245 -15.18 4.67 -6.25
N ASP A 246 -16.29 4.16 -6.78
CA ASP A 246 -16.58 3.97 -8.20
C ASP A 246 -15.57 3.04 -8.93
N ALA A 247 -14.78 2.24 -8.19
CA ALA A 247 -13.94 1.17 -8.74
C ALA A 247 -14.81 -0.07 -9.05
N SER A 248 -15.62 0.03 -10.10
CA SER A 248 -16.76 -0.89 -10.34
C SER A 248 -16.40 -2.36 -10.52
N ALA A 249 -15.20 -2.68 -11.04
CA ALA A 249 -14.71 -4.06 -11.19
C ALA A 249 -14.02 -4.61 -9.94
N PHE A 250 -13.72 -3.78 -8.94
CA PHE A 250 -12.90 -4.20 -7.81
C PHE A 250 -13.60 -5.26 -6.96
N ASN A 251 -13.00 -6.44 -6.90
CA ASN A 251 -13.38 -7.55 -6.03
C ASN A 251 -12.15 -8.40 -5.65
N GLY A 252 -10.94 -7.83 -5.76
CA GLY A 252 -9.70 -8.51 -5.43
C GLY A 252 -9.54 -8.69 -3.92
N PRO A 253 -8.81 -9.73 -3.45
CA PRO A 253 -8.46 -9.86 -2.04
C PRO A 253 -7.82 -8.57 -1.50
N LEU A 254 -8.28 -8.11 -0.35
CA LEU A 254 -7.82 -6.87 0.29
C LEU A 254 -7.42 -7.15 1.73
N THR A 255 -6.16 -6.88 2.06
CA THR A 255 -5.61 -7.07 3.41
C THR A 255 -5.09 -5.75 3.97
N PHE A 256 -5.46 -5.47 5.23
CA PHE A 256 -4.93 -4.37 6.02
C PHE A 256 -4.25 -4.95 7.26
N SER A 257 -3.01 -4.55 7.54
CA SER A 257 -2.21 -5.07 8.66
C SER A 257 -2.84 -4.76 10.02
N ASP A 258 -3.29 -3.51 10.20
CA ASP A 258 -3.82 -2.97 11.45
C ASP A 258 -4.64 -1.72 11.16
N THR A 259 -5.94 -1.76 11.46
CA THR A 259 -6.87 -0.64 11.27
C THR A 259 -7.33 -0.03 12.60
N SER A 260 -6.67 -0.33 13.71
CA SER A 260 -7.05 0.13 15.06
C SER A 260 -7.06 1.66 15.22
N LEU A 261 -6.26 2.39 14.42
CA LEU A 261 -6.25 3.86 14.37
C LEU A 261 -7.22 4.47 13.35
N VAL A 262 -7.83 3.66 12.49
CA VAL A 262 -8.71 4.15 11.42
C VAL A 262 -10.04 4.59 12.02
N THR A 263 -10.37 5.88 11.84
CA THR A 263 -11.59 6.48 12.38
C THR A 263 -12.71 6.63 11.33
N SER A 264 -12.37 6.61 10.04
CA SER A 264 -13.33 6.81 8.95
C SER A 264 -13.07 5.89 7.76
N THR A 265 -14.12 5.19 7.34
CA THR A 265 -14.20 4.36 6.12
C THR A 265 -15.30 4.89 5.18
N SER A 266 -15.69 6.16 5.36
CA SER A 266 -16.80 6.76 4.62
C SER A 266 -16.58 6.67 3.10
N GLY A 267 -17.57 6.12 2.40
CA GLY A 267 -17.55 5.94 0.94
C GLY A 267 -16.48 4.98 0.41
N MET A 268 -15.81 4.19 1.26
CA MET A 268 -14.66 3.36 0.86
C MET A 268 -14.95 2.45 -0.34
N PHE A 269 -16.15 1.87 -0.43
CA PHE A 269 -16.62 1.02 -1.53
C PHE A 269 -17.87 1.58 -2.21
N ASN A 270 -18.12 2.90 -2.09
CA ASN A 270 -19.25 3.55 -2.75
C ASN A 270 -19.14 3.36 -4.27
N GLY A 271 -20.13 2.73 -4.91
CA GLY A 271 -20.13 2.47 -6.36
C GLY A 271 -19.21 1.34 -6.81
N ALA A 272 -18.54 0.63 -5.89
CA ALA A 272 -17.74 -0.56 -6.21
C ALA A 272 -18.69 -1.75 -6.47
N ALA A 273 -19.36 -1.73 -7.62
CA ALA A 273 -20.49 -2.60 -7.94
C ALA A 273 -20.20 -4.10 -7.78
N SER A 274 -18.97 -4.55 -8.12
CA SER A 274 -18.58 -5.96 -8.05
C SER A 274 -18.04 -6.40 -6.69
N PHE A 275 -17.82 -5.47 -5.76
CA PHE A 275 -17.16 -5.77 -4.49
C PHE A 275 -18.04 -6.64 -3.59
N ASN A 276 -17.51 -7.81 -3.21
CA ASN A 276 -18.19 -8.76 -2.33
C ASN A 276 -17.17 -9.57 -1.50
N GLN A 277 -16.02 -8.98 -1.17
CA GLN A 277 -15.03 -9.63 -0.31
C GLN A 277 -15.42 -9.52 1.18
N PRO A 278 -15.13 -10.54 2.00
CA PRO A 278 -15.31 -10.46 3.45
C PRO A 278 -14.57 -9.27 4.04
N ILE A 279 -15.17 -8.61 5.02
CA ILE A 279 -14.53 -7.49 5.72
C ILE A 279 -13.85 -8.02 6.99
N THR A 280 -12.54 -8.21 6.92
CA THR A 280 -11.76 -8.86 7.99
C THR A 280 -10.99 -7.90 8.90
N PHE A 281 -10.98 -6.60 8.58
CA PHE A 281 -10.21 -5.61 9.32
C PHE A 281 -10.94 -5.12 10.59
N ASP A 282 -10.17 -4.61 11.56
CA ASP A 282 -10.71 -4.09 12.81
C ASP A 282 -11.48 -2.77 12.58
N VAL A 283 -12.67 -2.68 13.19
CA VAL A 283 -13.54 -1.51 13.12
C VAL A 283 -13.86 -0.92 14.49
N SER A 284 -13.14 -1.33 15.53
CA SER A 284 -13.34 -0.81 16.89
C SER A 284 -13.10 0.69 17.00
N GLY A 285 -12.25 1.27 16.14
CA GLY A 285 -11.96 2.70 16.09
C GLY A 285 -12.84 3.50 15.12
N VAL A 286 -13.65 2.83 14.28
CA VAL A 286 -14.37 3.48 13.18
C VAL A 286 -15.64 4.17 13.70
N THR A 287 -15.74 5.47 13.44
CA THR A 287 -16.89 6.31 13.84
C THR A 287 -17.70 6.82 12.65
N GLY A 288 -17.14 6.79 11.42
CA GLY A 288 -17.79 7.31 10.21
C GLY A 288 -17.81 6.33 9.04
N THR A 289 -19.01 5.80 8.73
CA THR A 289 -19.24 4.80 7.65
C THR A 289 -20.23 5.28 6.58
N SER A 290 -20.52 6.58 6.55
CA SER A 290 -21.43 7.17 5.57
C SER A 290 -21.09 6.73 4.15
N TYR A 291 -22.09 6.26 3.39
CA TYR A 291 -21.96 5.76 2.02
C TYR A 291 -20.99 4.59 1.80
N MET A 292 -20.47 3.91 2.84
CA MET A 292 -19.38 2.93 2.70
C MET A 292 -19.64 1.86 1.62
N PHE A 293 -20.87 1.35 1.52
CA PHE A 293 -21.30 0.34 0.53
C PHE A 293 -22.41 0.84 -0.40
N PHE A 294 -22.62 2.17 -0.47
CA PHE A 294 -23.65 2.74 -1.34
C PHE A 294 -23.44 2.28 -2.79
N GLY A 295 -24.44 1.68 -3.42
CA GLY A 295 -24.31 1.21 -4.81
C GLY A 295 -23.34 0.05 -5.04
N ALA A 296 -22.80 -0.58 -3.99
CA ALA A 296 -22.03 -1.82 -4.10
C ALA A 296 -23.01 -3.00 -4.29
N THR A 297 -23.52 -3.14 -5.51
CA THR A 297 -24.68 -4.00 -5.82
C THR A 297 -24.43 -5.49 -5.60
N ALA A 298 -23.18 -5.96 -5.68
CA ALA A 298 -22.82 -7.35 -5.36
C ALA A 298 -22.54 -7.60 -3.87
N PHE A 299 -22.39 -6.53 -3.06
CA PHE A 299 -21.96 -6.66 -1.67
C PHE A 299 -23.06 -7.30 -0.82
N ASN A 300 -22.82 -8.53 -0.38
CA ASN A 300 -23.71 -9.31 0.49
C ASN A 300 -22.86 -10.19 1.42
N GLN A 301 -22.09 -9.56 2.31
CA GLN A 301 -21.18 -10.22 3.25
C GLN A 301 -21.63 -10.06 4.69
N ASP A 302 -21.39 -11.09 5.49
CA ASP A 302 -21.64 -11.07 6.93
C ASP A 302 -20.81 -9.98 7.63
N LEU A 303 -21.50 -9.07 8.30
CA LEU A 303 -20.92 -7.96 9.06
C LEU A 303 -21.10 -8.13 10.58
N CYS A 304 -21.37 -9.34 11.07
CA CYS A 304 -21.52 -9.62 12.51
C CYS A 304 -20.39 -9.03 13.37
N GLN A 305 -19.13 -9.08 12.91
CA GLN A 305 -17.98 -8.45 13.58
C GLN A 305 -18.11 -6.92 13.73
N PHE A 306 -18.83 -6.25 12.83
CA PHE A 306 -19.12 -4.82 12.92
C PHE A 306 -20.21 -4.52 13.95
N GLY A 307 -21.14 -5.45 14.14
CA GLY A 307 -22.31 -5.28 15.00
C GLY A 307 -21.96 -4.89 16.42
N GLN A 308 -20.90 -5.48 16.99
CA GLN A 308 -20.45 -5.15 18.35
C GLN A 308 -19.90 -3.73 18.50
N TYR A 309 -19.51 -3.05 17.42
CA TYR A 309 -18.97 -1.68 17.45
C TYR A 309 -19.95 -0.63 16.89
N PHE A 310 -21.13 -1.07 16.43
CA PHE A 310 -22.11 -0.23 15.75
C PHE A 310 -22.61 0.94 16.61
N PHE A 311 -22.59 0.80 17.94
CA PHE A 311 -22.96 1.86 18.87
C PHE A 311 -21.97 3.05 18.88
N GLN A 312 -20.75 2.87 18.37
CA GLN A 312 -19.73 3.92 18.26
C GLN A 312 -19.83 4.67 16.92
N ILE A 313 -20.51 4.08 15.93
CA ILE A 313 -20.69 4.68 14.62
C ILE A 313 -21.67 5.84 14.73
N THR A 314 -21.16 7.04 14.50
CA THR A 314 -21.95 8.28 14.57
C THR A 314 -22.70 8.57 13.28
N THR A 315 -22.24 8.02 12.14
CA THR A 315 -22.86 8.27 10.83
C THR A 315 -22.99 6.99 10.00
N LEU A 316 -24.23 6.50 9.87
CA LEU A 316 -24.62 5.37 9.01
C LEU A 316 -25.30 5.82 7.72
N TYR A 317 -25.17 7.10 7.41
CA TYR A 317 -25.95 7.77 6.38
C TYR A 317 -25.76 7.09 5.03
N ARG A 318 -26.84 6.52 4.49
CA ARG A 318 -26.90 5.81 3.20
C ARG A 318 -25.81 4.75 3.02
N MET A 319 -25.37 4.12 4.11
CA MET A 319 -24.27 3.14 4.07
C MET A 319 -24.56 1.97 3.14
N PHE A 320 -25.81 1.48 3.11
CA PHE A 320 -26.21 0.28 2.37
C PHE A 320 -27.22 0.55 1.24
N ASP A 321 -27.58 1.82 0.99
CA ASP A 321 -28.54 2.13 -0.08
C ASP A 321 -28.01 1.62 -1.43
N ASN A 322 -28.85 0.92 -2.20
CA ASN A 322 -28.49 0.30 -3.48
C ASN A 322 -27.34 -0.73 -3.40
N SER A 323 -27.02 -1.27 -2.23
CA SER A 323 -26.10 -2.41 -2.07
C SER A 323 -26.83 -3.76 -2.28
N GLY A 324 -26.06 -4.85 -2.37
CA GLY A 324 -26.57 -6.22 -2.42
C GLY A 324 -27.08 -6.78 -1.10
N CYS A 325 -26.98 -6.01 0.00
CA CYS A 325 -27.38 -6.47 1.33
C CYS A 325 -28.89 -6.69 1.41
N SER A 326 -29.28 -7.92 1.73
CA SER A 326 -30.68 -8.35 1.77
C SER A 326 -31.49 -7.76 2.93
N ASN A 327 -30.83 -7.27 3.99
CA ASN A 327 -31.44 -6.75 5.21
C ASN A 327 -30.99 -5.30 5.53
N THR A 328 -31.40 -4.34 4.72
CA THR A 328 -31.13 -2.89 4.98
C THR A 328 -32.01 -2.27 6.08
N LEU A 329 -32.84 -3.09 6.75
CA LEU A 329 -33.85 -2.68 7.73
C LEU A 329 -33.24 -2.29 9.09
N ALA A 330 -32.63 -1.12 9.14
CA ALA A 330 -32.99 -0.01 10.03
C ALA A 330 -31.83 0.99 10.04
N THR A 331 -32.02 2.16 9.42
CA THR A 331 -31.41 3.36 9.98
C THR A 331 -31.80 3.39 11.46
N PRO A 332 -30.86 3.48 12.42
CA PRO A 332 -31.22 3.57 13.83
C PRO A 332 -31.95 4.89 14.07
N THR A 333 -33.28 4.88 13.97
CA THR A 333 -34.16 5.98 14.34
C THR A 333 -34.64 5.77 15.76
N SER A 334 -33.74 5.77 16.74
CA SER A 334 -34.15 5.99 18.12
C SER A 334 -32.99 6.39 19.01
N ALA A 335 -33.08 7.59 19.57
CA ALA A 335 -32.14 8.21 20.49
C ALA A 335 -32.12 7.58 21.90
N THR A 336 -32.69 6.40 22.13
CA THR A 336 -32.86 5.86 23.51
C THR A 336 -32.76 4.33 23.67
N GLY A 337 -32.16 3.57 22.76
CA GLY A 337 -31.97 2.11 22.97
C GLY A 337 -30.71 1.53 22.32
N PRO A 338 -30.17 0.39 22.82
CA PRO A 338 -29.04 -0.27 22.19
C PRO A 338 -29.46 -0.74 20.80
N VAL A 339 -28.83 -0.18 19.77
CA VAL A 339 -29.09 -0.47 18.36
C VAL A 339 -28.88 -1.97 18.10
N ARG A 340 -29.92 -2.67 17.66
CA ARG A 340 -29.90 -4.12 17.34
C ARG A 340 -30.70 -4.38 16.06
N GLY A 341 -30.07 -4.92 15.02
CA GLY A 341 -30.69 -5.37 13.77
C GLY A 341 -29.60 -5.62 12.71
N PRO A 342 -29.59 -6.76 11.99
CA PRO A 342 -28.36 -7.40 11.59
C PRO A 342 -27.68 -6.67 10.43
N PRO A 343 -26.37 -6.46 10.48
CA PRO A 343 -25.63 -5.87 9.37
C PRO A 343 -25.45 -6.95 8.29
N CYS A 344 -26.00 -6.73 7.09
CA CYS A 344 -25.78 -7.54 5.88
C CYS A 344 -25.60 -9.05 6.14
N LEU A 345 -26.68 -9.83 6.28
CA LEU A 345 -26.54 -11.30 6.41
C LEU A 345 -26.21 -11.86 5.02
N GLY A 346 -25.05 -12.50 4.87
CA GLY A 346 -24.58 -13.02 3.58
C GLY A 346 -25.53 -14.05 2.92
N PRO A 347 -25.17 -14.62 1.76
CA PRO A 347 -26.07 -15.45 0.95
C PRO A 347 -26.64 -16.69 1.66
N ASN A 348 -26.00 -17.14 2.74
CA ASN A 348 -26.47 -18.24 3.59
C ASN A 348 -27.32 -17.71 4.76
N GLY A 349 -28.25 -16.79 4.51
CA GLY A 349 -29.10 -16.21 5.53
C GLY A 349 -29.84 -17.28 6.33
N ASP A 350 -29.25 -17.70 7.44
CA ASP A 350 -29.93 -18.50 8.45
C ASP A 350 -30.95 -17.56 9.09
N GLY A 351 -32.18 -17.65 8.58
CA GLY A 351 -33.33 -16.85 8.98
C GLY A 351 -33.69 -17.06 10.44
N LEU A 352 -32.98 -16.40 11.36
CA LEU A 352 -33.31 -16.33 12.77
C LEU A 352 -33.30 -14.88 13.22
N ASN A 353 -34.29 -14.12 12.76
CA ASN A 353 -34.75 -12.99 13.57
C ASN A 353 -36.28 -12.97 13.65
N SER A 354 -36.80 -14.01 14.30
CA SER A 354 -38.03 -13.92 15.08
C SER A 354 -37.72 -14.37 16.50
N GLY A 355 -36.94 -13.59 17.24
CA GLY A 355 -36.58 -13.95 18.62
C GLY A 355 -36.15 -12.72 19.41
N THR A 356 -36.97 -12.35 20.38
CA THR A 356 -36.80 -11.23 21.32
C THR A 356 -35.69 -11.44 22.35
N ASP A 357 -34.56 -12.05 21.99
CA ASP A 357 -33.51 -12.34 22.97
C ASP A 357 -32.18 -11.66 22.65
N SER A 358 -31.59 -11.20 23.74
CA SER A 358 -30.46 -10.32 23.82
C SER A 358 -29.17 -10.94 23.29
N GLY A 359 -28.56 -10.32 22.28
CA GLY A 359 -27.13 -9.99 22.38
C GLY A 359 -26.20 -10.47 21.28
N ASP A 360 -26.49 -11.54 20.54
CA ASP A 360 -25.43 -12.15 19.73
C ASP A 360 -25.78 -12.24 18.25
N CYS A 361 -24.95 -11.58 17.45
CA CYS A 361 -24.73 -11.87 16.04
C CYS A 361 -24.22 -13.33 15.78
N HIS A 362 -23.99 -14.10 16.86
CA HIS A 362 -23.71 -15.54 16.86
C HIS A 362 -24.21 -16.18 18.16
N ALA A 363 -25.52 -16.26 18.41
CA ALA A 363 -26.01 -17.13 19.48
C ALA A 363 -25.92 -18.59 19.01
N LEU A 364 -24.76 -19.23 19.20
CA LEU A 364 -24.56 -20.63 19.60
C LEU A 364 -23.09 -21.08 19.39
N ALA A 365 -22.24 -20.81 20.37
CA ALA A 365 -21.12 -21.68 20.69
C ALA A 365 -20.82 -21.55 22.19
N LEU A 366 -21.05 -22.65 22.93
CA LEU A 366 -20.93 -22.80 24.39
C LEU A 366 -22.18 -22.46 25.21
N THR A 367 -23.16 -23.36 25.20
CA THR A 367 -23.68 -24.02 26.42
C THR A 367 -24.80 -24.98 26.03
N GLY A 368 -24.42 -26.23 25.74
CA GLY A 368 -25.32 -27.34 26.00
C GLY A 368 -25.25 -27.64 27.49
N ILE A 369 -26.10 -27.01 28.30
CA ILE A 369 -26.46 -27.54 29.61
C ILE A 369 -27.88 -27.08 29.93
N ASP A 370 -28.80 -28.02 29.83
CA ASP A 370 -30.05 -27.94 30.56
C ASP A 370 -29.79 -28.29 32.03
N GLU A 371 -30.64 -27.73 32.88
CA GLU A 371 -30.91 -28.03 34.29
C GLU A 371 -30.15 -27.26 35.40
N SER A 372 -30.88 -26.27 35.94
CA SER A 372 -31.14 -26.00 37.37
C SER A 372 -29.99 -25.84 38.38
N PHE A 373 -29.99 -24.67 39.03
CA PHE A 373 -29.62 -24.36 40.44
C PHE A 373 -28.45 -25.11 41.12
N GLY A 374 -27.45 -24.35 41.57
CA GLY A 374 -26.78 -24.60 42.87
C GLY A 374 -25.26 -24.51 42.93
N ASP A 375 -24.77 -23.45 43.60
CA ASP A 375 -23.52 -23.31 44.38
C ASP A 375 -22.14 -23.84 43.86
N ARG A 376 -21.27 -22.86 43.52
CA ARG A 376 -19.79 -22.74 43.74
C ARG A 376 -18.83 -23.84 43.22
N PRO A 377 -17.49 -23.63 43.26
CA PRO A 377 -16.68 -22.48 42.87
C PRO A 377 -15.69 -22.83 41.72
N ARG A 378 -15.08 -21.77 41.17
CA ARG A 378 -14.10 -21.73 40.06
C ARG A 378 -12.92 -22.70 40.23
N LEU A 379 -12.59 -23.45 39.17
CA LEU A 379 -11.24 -23.93 38.82
C LEU A 379 -11.08 -24.03 37.28
N PRO A 380 -9.86 -23.87 36.74
CA PRO A 380 -9.59 -23.44 35.36
C PRO A 380 -9.54 -24.59 34.34
N CYS A 381 -9.78 -24.28 33.07
CA CYS A 381 -9.63 -25.22 31.96
C CYS A 381 -8.14 -25.60 31.75
N PRO A 382 -7.85 -26.87 31.42
CA PRO A 382 -6.50 -27.39 31.24
C PRO A 382 -6.00 -27.21 29.79
N GLY A 383 -4.67 -27.12 29.65
CA GLY A 383 -3.98 -27.64 28.46
C GLY A 383 -3.31 -26.63 27.52
N HIS A 384 -2.32 -25.89 28.02
CA HIS A 384 -1.08 -25.64 27.27
C HIS A 384 0.08 -25.74 28.26
N GLU A 385 0.68 -26.92 28.39
CA GLU A 385 2.09 -27.09 28.77
C GLU A 385 2.95 -26.64 27.56
N ALA A 386 4.13 -26.04 27.63
CA ALA A 386 5.12 -25.71 28.66
C ALA A 386 5.79 -24.37 28.20
N GLU A 387 6.43 -23.53 29.01
CA GLU A 387 7.61 -23.81 29.83
C GLU A 387 7.65 -22.93 31.10
N SER A 388 8.16 -23.54 32.18
CA SER A 388 8.41 -22.92 33.46
C SER A 388 9.72 -22.13 33.50
N SER A 389 9.75 -21.02 34.22
CA SER A 389 10.75 -20.84 35.28
C SER A 389 10.39 -19.69 36.22
N GLY A 390 10.35 -19.99 37.53
CA GLY A 390 10.88 -19.07 38.53
C GLY A 390 9.88 -18.32 39.41
N ASP A 391 9.39 -19.03 40.43
CA ASP A 391 8.88 -18.46 41.69
C ASP A 391 9.77 -17.33 42.26
N ARG A 392 9.12 -16.28 42.76
CA ARG A 392 9.54 -15.69 44.05
C ARG A 392 8.39 -14.96 44.75
N HIS A 393 8.05 -15.50 45.92
CA HIS A 393 7.31 -14.90 47.03
C HIS A 393 7.68 -13.44 47.34
N ILE A 394 6.70 -12.63 47.80
CA ILE A 394 6.62 -11.97 49.14
C ILE A 394 5.38 -11.01 49.21
N PRO A 395 4.82 -10.71 50.40
CA PRO A 395 3.37 -10.59 50.62
C PRO A 395 2.83 -9.15 50.88
N ASN A 396 1.49 -9.10 51.01
CA ASN A 396 0.64 -8.10 51.67
C ASN A 396 1.32 -7.18 52.71
N ASN A 397 1.04 -5.86 52.68
CA ASN A 397 0.02 -5.16 53.52
C ASN A 397 0.09 -3.62 53.28
N PRO A 398 -0.80 -2.77 53.85
CA PRO A 398 -1.41 -1.66 53.12
C PRO A 398 -1.20 -0.30 53.82
N ARG A 399 -1.95 0.71 53.36
CA ARG A 399 -2.22 2.01 54.00
C ARG A 399 -1.01 2.96 54.14
N GLN A 400 -1.13 4.13 53.53
CA GLN A 400 -1.37 5.37 54.26
C GLN A 400 -1.74 6.47 53.26
N GLY A 401 -2.88 7.12 53.50
CA GLY A 401 -3.18 8.41 52.91
C GLY A 401 -2.47 9.50 53.70
N VAL A 402 -2.06 10.57 53.02
CA VAL A 402 -1.85 11.88 53.62
C VAL A 402 -2.20 12.94 52.57
N ASP A 403 -3.23 13.72 52.88
CA ASP A 403 -3.54 15.04 52.32
C ASP A 403 -2.35 15.98 52.50
N HIS A 404 -2.08 16.85 51.51
CA HIS A 404 -1.77 18.26 51.80
C HIS A 404 -1.95 19.16 50.57
N SER A 405 -3.01 19.95 50.67
CA SER A 405 -3.21 21.36 50.29
C SER A 405 -2.01 22.24 49.85
N GLY A 406 -2.31 23.11 48.88
CA GLY A 406 -1.76 24.47 48.72
C GLY A 406 -0.54 24.53 47.78
N THR A 407 -0.36 25.48 46.87
CA THR A 407 -0.84 26.85 46.60
C THR A 407 -0.35 27.14 45.17
N GLY A 408 -1.05 27.79 44.24
CA GLY A 408 -1.42 29.20 44.27
C GLY A 408 -0.80 29.94 43.07
N LEU A 409 -1.60 30.83 42.47
CA LEU A 409 -1.23 31.93 41.55
C LEU A 409 -0.86 31.57 40.11
N ALA A 410 -1.14 32.35 39.07
CA ALA A 410 -2.14 33.37 38.75
C ALA A 410 -1.83 33.81 37.30
N SER A 411 -2.86 34.07 36.51
CA SER A 411 -2.94 35.20 35.56
C SER A 411 -1.85 35.38 34.49
N ARG A 412 -2.22 35.26 33.20
CA ARG A 412 -2.74 36.39 32.38
C ARG A 412 -2.83 36.01 30.90
N ALA A 413 -4.00 36.26 30.32
CA ALA A 413 -4.20 36.44 28.89
C ALA A 413 -3.59 37.76 28.42
N LEU A 414 -3.10 37.83 27.17
CA LEU A 414 -3.29 38.99 26.29
C LEU A 414 -2.87 38.66 24.85
N ALA A 415 -3.84 38.80 23.95
CA ALA A 415 -3.64 38.86 22.50
C ALA A 415 -3.18 40.26 22.09
N ALA A 416 -2.34 40.37 21.05
CA ALA A 416 -2.47 41.32 19.93
C ALA A 416 -1.23 41.30 19.02
N ARG A 417 -1.47 41.10 17.72
CA ARG A 417 -0.68 41.62 16.58
C ARG A 417 -1.22 43.04 16.25
N PRO A 418 -0.44 43.97 15.64
CA PRO A 418 -0.10 43.89 14.20
C PRO A 418 1.28 44.43 13.77
N ASN A 419 1.72 43.97 12.61
CA ASN A 419 2.91 44.42 11.88
C ASN A 419 2.61 45.72 11.10
N HIS A 420 3.54 46.67 11.18
CA HIS A 420 3.61 47.86 10.32
C HIS A 420 4.67 47.70 9.22
N LEU A 421 4.33 48.23 8.05
CA LEU A 421 5.14 48.44 6.84
C LEU A 421 6.14 49.61 6.97
N GLY A 422 7.22 49.52 6.20
CA GLY A 422 8.20 50.56 5.83
C GLY A 422 9.52 49.90 5.41
N THR A 423 10.27 50.22 4.36
CA THR A 423 10.48 51.42 3.50
C THR A 423 11.39 50.96 2.33
N SER A 424 11.07 51.16 1.04
CA SER A 424 11.60 52.19 0.10
C SER A 424 13.14 52.32 0.00
N VAL A 425 13.79 52.10 -1.17
CA VAL A 425 14.36 53.08 -2.17
C VAL A 425 15.65 52.44 -2.75
N PRO A 426 16.21 52.78 -3.95
CA PRO A 426 15.97 53.95 -4.83
C PRO A 426 15.39 53.70 -6.22
#